data_AF-A0A249PMG9-F1
#
_entry.id   AF-A0A249PMG9-F1
#
_cell.length_a   1.000
_cell.length_b   1.000
_cell.length_c   1.000
_cell.angle_alpha   90.00
_cell.angle_beta   90.00
_cell.angle_gamma   90.00
#
_symmetry.space_group_name_H-M   'P 1'
#
loop_
_entity.id
_entity.type
_entity.pdbx_description
1 polymer ?
#
loop_
_entity_poly.entity_id
_entity_poly.type
_entity_poly.pdbx_seq_one_letter_code
_entity_poly.pdbx_strand_id
1 'polypeptide(L)'
;MWTLRYGDEVRKEEAYFEDIDEKADPEMLPLIVKLIEQQRKPWTPDMVRDPVQEKLLEIIEKKRKATKPVKAAKPKGGAEPAERGNIIDLMSALKQSLEGKKPGRKAS
;
A
#
# COMPACT_ATOMS: atom_id res chain seq x y z
N MET A 1 -12.21 20.48 5.90
CA MET A 1 -12.41 19.78 7.19
C MET A 1 -11.43 20.36 8.18
N TRP A 2 -11.85 20.75 9.38
CA TRP A 2 -10.99 21.31 10.42
C TRP A 2 -10.84 20.28 11.54
N THR A 3 -9.63 20.07 12.05
CA THR A 3 -9.35 19.13 13.14
C THR A 3 -9.07 19.90 14.42
N LEU A 4 -9.88 19.69 15.46
CA LEU A 4 -9.64 20.23 16.79
C LEU A 4 -8.57 19.37 17.50
N ARG A 5 -7.59 20.02 18.13
CA ARG A 5 -6.56 19.36 18.94
C ARG A 5 -7.03 19.21 20.38
N TYR A 6 -6.67 18.12 21.04
CA TYR A 6 -6.92 17.94 22.47
C TYR A 6 -5.94 18.79 23.29
N GLY A 7 -6.32 19.14 24.52
CA GLY A 7 -5.55 20.06 25.36
C GLY A 7 -4.16 19.57 25.76
N ASP A 8 -3.91 18.27 25.68
CA ASP A 8 -2.62 17.62 25.93
C ASP A 8 -1.70 17.58 24.70
N GLU A 9 -2.24 17.74 23.49
CA GLU A 9 -1.43 17.87 22.26
C GLU A 9 -0.86 19.29 22.07
N VAL A 10 -1.47 20.29 22.72
CA VAL A 10 -1.08 21.69 22.64
C VAL A 10 -0.08 22.00 23.76
N ARG A 11 1.16 22.29 23.38
CA ARG A 11 2.17 22.75 24.34
C ARG A 11 1.91 24.20 24.72
N LYS A 12 2.18 24.49 25.99
CA LYS A 12 2.15 25.84 26.58
C LYS A 12 3.16 26.76 25.90
N GLU A 13 2.74 27.98 25.57
CA GLU A 13 3.58 28.95 24.87
C GLU A 13 4.69 29.51 25.77
N GLU A 14 4.44 29.56 27.07
CA GLU A 14 5.38 30.09 28.06
C GLU A 14 6.73 29.36 28.01
N ALA A 15 6.72 28.05 27.72
CA ALA A 15 7.93 27.24 27.60
C ALA A 15 8.82 27.60 26.38
N TYR A 16 8.30 28.36 25.41
CA TYR A 16 9.04 28.77 24.21
C TYR A 16 9.50 30.23 24.25
N PHE A 17 8.79 31.07 25.02
CA PHE A 17 9.04 32.51 25.08
C PHE A 17 9.60 32.97 26.43
N GLU A 18 9.94 32.05 27.34
CA GLU A 18 10.49 32.37 28.66
C GLU A 18 11.72 33.30 28.61
N ASP A 19 12.56 33.13 27.59
CA ASP A 19 13.78 33.93 27.39
C ASP A 19 13.60 35.13 26.45
N ILE A 20 12.38 35.39 25.97
CA ILE A 20 12.10 36.42 24.94
C ILE A 20 11.14 37.47 25.52
N ASP A 21 11.70 38.48 26.19
CA ASP A 21 10.92 39.62 26.73
C ASP A 21 11.20 40.94 25.97
N GLU A 22 12.20 40.95 25.09
CA GLU A 22 12.62 42.16 24.36
C GLU A 22 11.83 42.38 23.07
N LYS A 23 11.50 43.65 22.80
CA LYS A 23 10.91 44.05 21.53
C LYS A 23 11.96 44.07 20.42
N ALA A 24 11.56 43.66 19.23
CA ALA A 24 12.41 43.73 18.05
C ALA A 24 12.87 45.16 17.76
N ASP A 25 14.12 45.30 17.32
CA ASP A 25 14.70 46.58 16.91
C ASP A 25 13.97 47.14 15.66
N PRO A 26 13.34 48.32 15.76
CA PRO A 26 12.58 48.92 14.67
C PRO A 26 13.43 49.24 13.44
N GLU A 27 14.74 49.46 13.58
CA GLU A 27 15.63 49.72 12.44
C GLU A 27 16.01 48.42 11.70
N MET A 28 16.05 47.29 12.42
CA MET A 28 16.38 45.98 11.85
C MET A 28 15.20 45.34 11.12
N LEU A 29 13.97 45.56 11.60
CA LEU A 29 12.74 45.04 10.99
C LEU A 29 12.65 45.26 9.46
N PRO A 30 12.80 46.50 8.92
CA PRO A 30 12.70 46.72 7.48
C PRO A 30 13.79 46.03 6.67
N LEU A 31 14.98 45.79 7.26
CA LEU A 31 16.06 45.05 6.60
C LEU A 31 15.72 43.57 6.47
N ILE A 32 15.20 42.97 7.55
CA ILE A 32 14.77 41.56 7.56
C ILE A 32 13.59 41.35 6.60
N VAL A 33 12.62 42.28 6.56
CA VAL A 33 11.49 42.20 5.63
C VAL A 33 11.99 42.19 4.18
N LYS A 34 12.91 43.08 3.81
CA LYS A 34 13.51 43.09 2.46
C LYS A 34 14.22 41.77 2.15
N LEU A 35 14.94 41.20 3.12
CA LEU A 35 15.61 39.90 2.94
C LEU A 35 14.60 38.77 2.70
N ILE A 36 13.50 38.75 3.46
CA ILE A 36 12.41 37.78 3.27
C ILE A 36 11.81 37.93 1.88
N GLU A 37 11.51 39.15 1.44
CA GLU A 37 10.95 39.41 0.12
C GLU A 37 11.88 38.94 -1.01
N GLN A 38 13.19 39.18 -0.88
CA GLN A 38 14.19 38.72 -1.86
C GLN A 38 14.29 37.20 -1.92
N GLN A 39 14.15 36.51 -0.79
CA GLN A 39 14.23 35.05 -0.72
C GLN A 39 12.88 34.34 -0.93
N ARG A 40 11.78 35.11 -0.98
CA ARG A 40 10.44 34.56 -1.15
C ARG A 40 10.31 33.88 -2.51
N LYS A 41 9.76 32.67 -2.51
CA LYS A 41 9.46 31.90 -3.73
C LYS A 41 8.03 31.37 -3.65
N PRO A 42 7.35 31.18 -4.80
CA PRO A 42 6.07 30.47 -4.81
C PRO A 42 6.30 29.06 -4.28
N TRP A 43 5.47 28.65 -3.32
CA TRP A 43 5.53 27.30 -2.78
C TRP A 43 4.94 26.32 -3.78
N THR A 44 5.64 25.22 -4.01
CA THR A 44 5.16 24.09 -4.79
C THR A 44 5.38 22.78 -4.02
N PRO A 45 4.49 21.76 -4.14
CA PRO A 45 4.60 20.53 -3.36
C PRO A 45 5.92 19.77 -3.54
N ASP A 46 6.56 19.91 -4.70
CA ASP A 46 7.85 19.29 -5.04
C ASP A 46 9.06 19.91 -4.31
N MET A 47 8.89 21.05 -3.64
CA MET A 47 9.92 21.66 -2.81
C MET A 47 10.24 20.84 -1.55
N VAL A 48 9.30 20.00 -1.10
CA VAL A 48 9.48 19.10 0.04
C VAL A 48 9.65 17.69 -0.49
N ARG A 49 10.79 17.06 -0.16
CA ARG A 49 11.06 15.66 -0.49
C ARG A 49 11.17 14.84 0.78
N ASP A 50 10.69 13.60 0.72
CA ASP A 50 10.87 12.62 1.80
C ASP A 50 12.11 11.77 1.51
N PRO A 51 13.28 12.10 2.10
CA PRO A 51 14.51 11.36 1.85
C PRO A 51 14.45 9.93 2.41
N VAL A 52 13.56 9.64 3.36
CA VAL A 52 13.39 8.31 3.93
C VAL A 52 12.66 7.43 2.93
N GLN A 53 11.55 7.91 2.37
CA GLN A 53 10.80 7.20 1.34
C GLN A 53 11.65 6.97 0.08
N GLU A 54 12.40 7.98 -0.38
CA GLU A 54 13.31 7.85 -1.53
C GLU A 54 14.34 6.72 -1.30
N LYS A 55 15.03 6.75 -0.15
CA LYS A 55 16.01 5.70 0.21
C LYS A 55 15.38 4.32 0.34
N LEU A 56 14.16 4.23 0.87
CA LEU A 56 13.45 2.96 0.98
C LEU A 56 13.17 2.35 -0.39
N LEU A 57 12.69 3.16 -1.34
CA LEU A 57 12.45 2.73 -2.72
C LEU A 57 13.74 2.25 -3.39
N GLU A 58 14.85 2.95 -3.19
CA GLU A 58 16.16 2.51 -3.69
C GLU A 58 16.58 1.15 -3.15
N ILE A 59 16.39 0.90 -1.85
CA ILE A 59 16.72 -0.39 -1.22
C ILE A 59 15.83 -1.49 -1.81
N ILE A 60 14.53 -1.23 -1.98
CA ILE A 60 13.60 -2.18 -2.58
C ILE A 60 14.04 -2.52 -4.01
N GLU A 61 14.39 -1.53 -4.82
CA GLU A 61 14.90 -1.77 -6.17
C GLU A 61 16.19 -2.59 -6.19
N LYS A 62 17.16 -2.27 -5.34
CA LYS A 62 18.41 -3.03 -5.22
C LYS A 62 18.12 -4.48 -4.88
N LYS A 63 17.21 -4.74 -3.93
CA LYS A 63 16.77 -6.10 -3.58
C LYS A 63 16.05 -6.81 -4.71
N ARG A 64 15.15 -6.13 -5.43
CA ARG A 64 14.45 -6.68 -6.61
C ARG A 64 15.42 -7.04 -7.74
N LYS A 65 16.45 -6.22 -7.98
CA LYS A 65 17.47 -6.46 -9.01
C LYS A 65 18.43 -7.59 -8.59
N ALA A 66 18.79 -7.67 -7.31
CA ALA A 66 19.66 -8.71 -6.76
C ALA A 66 18.97 -10.09 -6.66
N THR A 67 17.65 -10.10 -6.47
CA THR A 67 16.86 -11.32 -6.43
C THR A 67 16.53 -11.72 -7.87
N LYS A 68 17.24 -12.71 -8.43
CA LYS A 68 16.78 -13.35 -9.68
C LYS A 68 15.34 -13.83 -9.44
N PRO A 69 14.37 -13.51 -10.32
CA PRO A 69 13.08 -14.17 -10.23
C PRO A 69 13.37 -15.66 -10.29
N VAL A 70 13.01 -16.38 -9.22
CA VAL A 70 12.90 -17.83 -9.29
C VAL A 70 11.87 -18.03 -10.37
N LYS A 71 12.31 -18.35 -11.60
CA LYS A 71 11.42 -18.94 -12.60
C LYS A 71 10.77 -20.08 -11.83
N ALA A 72 9.46 -19.94 -11.55
CA ALA A 72 8.69 -21.03 -10.98
C ALA A 72 9.11 -22.26 -11.78
N ALA A 73 9.72 -23.21 -11.08
CA ALA A 73 10.35 -24.34 -11.74
C ALA A 73 9.29 -24.95 -12.65
N LYS A 74 9.49 -24.87 -13.98
CA LYS A 74 8.75 -25.73 -14.89
C LYS A 74 8.96 -27.14 -14.33
N PRO A 75 7.90 -27.91 -14.04
CA PRO A 75 8.07 -29.26 -13.54
C PRO A 75 8.95 -30.01 -14.56
N LYS A 76 10.16 -30.39 -14.12
CA LYS A 76 11.02 -31.25 -14.91
C LYS A 76 10.49 -32.67 -14.74
N GLY A 77 9.65 -33.07 -15.67
CA GLY A 77 9.26 -34.44 -15.90
C GLY A 77 8.84 -34.56 -17.36
N GLY A 78 9.82 -34.84 -18.23
CA GLY A 78 9.51 -35.27 -19.59
C GLY A 78 9.16 -36.75 -19.56
N ALA A 79 7.90 -37.07 -19.85
CA ALA A 79 7.47 -38.30 -20.51
C ALA A 79 6.10 -38.03 -21.15
N GLU A 80 5.90 -38.64 -22.31
CA GLU A 80 4.79 -38.61 -23.28
C GLU A 80 3.33 -38.50 -22.76
N PRO A 81 2.35 -38.17 -23.63
CA PRO A 81 1.00 -37.78 -23.23
C PRO A 81 0.19 -38.98 -22.71
N ALA A 82 0.17 -39.18 -21.39
CA ALA A 82 -0.61 -40.23 -20.75
C ALA A 82 -1.99 -39.72 -20.32
N GLU A 83 -2.97 -40.06 -21.16
CA GLU A 83 -4.34 -40.46 -20.87
C GLU A 83 -5.21 -39.57 -19.97
N ARG A 84 -6.35 -39.20 -20.57
CA ARG A 84 -7.54 -38.65 -19.94
C ARG A 84 -7.91 -39.52 -18.74
N GLY A 85 -7.50 -39.10 -17.54
CA GLY A 85 -7.96 -39.67 -16.29
C GLY A 85 -9.48 -39.64 -16.29
N ASN A 86 -10.09 -40.81 -16.06
CA ASN A 86 -11.52 -41.03 -16.11
C ASN A 86 -12.21 -40.18 -15.03
N ILE A 87 -12.64 -38.97 -15.39
CA ILE A 87 -13.45 -38.10 -14.53
C ILE A 87 -14.84 -38.73 -14.50
N ILE A 88 -15.07 -39.56 -13.49
CA ILE A 88 -16.42 -40.04 -13.18
C ILE A 88 -17.10 -38.90 -12.43
N ASP A 89 -17.99 -38.19 -13.13
CA ASP A 89 -18.88 -37.21 -12.50
C ASP A 89 -19.88 -37.96 -11.62
N LEU A 90 -19.59 -38.00 -10.32
CA LEU A 90 -20.42 -38.65 -9.30
C LEU A 90 -21.85 -38.09 -9.26
N MET A 91 -22.07 -36.83 -9.64
CA MET A 91 -23.43 -36.26 -9.74
C MET A 91 -24.20 -36.85 -10.93
N SER A 92 -23.52 -37.09 -12.05
CA SER A 92 -24.11 -37.73 -13.23
C SER A 92 -24.47 -39.20 -12.97
N ALA A 93 -23.61 -39.93 -12.25
CA ALA A 93 -23.83 -41.32 -11.88
C ALA A 93 -24.98 -41.47 -10.86
N LEU A 94 -25.12 -40.53 -9.92
CA LEU A 94 -26.23 -40.50 -8.97
C LEU A 94 -27.56 -40.21 -9.67
N LYS A 95 -27.58 -39.28 -10.64
CA LYS A 95 -28.78 -38.92 -11.40
C LYS A 95 -29.31 -40.09 -12.23
N GLN A 96 -28.42 -40.83 -12.91
CA GLN A 96 -28.78 -42.06 -13.60
C GLN A 96 -29.33 -43.14 -12.66
N SER A 97 -28.79 -43.26 -11.45
CA SER A 97 -29.28 -44.24 -10.46
C SER A 97 -30.67 -43.91 -9.90
N LEU A 98 -31.05 -42.63 -9.87
CA LEU A 98 -32.36 -42.18 -9.38
C LEU A 98 -33.45 -42.28 -10.47
N GLU A 99 -33.11 -42.04 -11.74
CA GLU A 99 -34.05 -42.15 -12.86
C GLU A 99 -34.39 -43.61 -13.23
N GLY A 100 -33.55 -44.59 -12.84
CA GLY A 100 -33.72 -46.00 -13.13
C GLY A 100 -34.70 -46.78 -12.24
N LYS A 101 -35.27 -46.18 -11.19
CA LYS A 101 -36.13 -46.90 -10.22
C LYS A 101 -37.60 -46.44 -10.29
N LYS A 102 -38.29 -46.77 -11.40
CA LYS A 102 -39.76 -46.90 -11.42
C LYS A 102 -40.13 -48.37 -11.18
N PRO A 103 -40.89 -48.72 -10.12
CA PRO A 103 -41.36 -50.07 -9.91
C PRO A 103 -42.51 -50.39 -10.89
N GLY A 104 -42.31 -51.40 -11.73
CA GLY A 104 -43.40 -51.99 -12.51
C GLY A 104 -44.36 -52.76 -11.59
N ARG A 105 -45.63 -52.40 -11.61
CA ARG A 105 -46.71 -53.24 -11.07
C ARG A 105 -47.32 -54.03 -12.23
N LYS A 106 -47.12 -55.35 -12.24
CA LYS A 106 -47.82 -56.29 -13.13
C LYS A 106 -49.04 -56.90 -12.42
N ALA A 107 -49.98 -57.32 -13.28
CA ALA A 107 -51.04 -58.34 -13.13
C ALA A 107 -52.40 -57.87 -12.59
N SER A 108 -53.39 -57.82 -13.50
CA SER A 108 -54.45 -58.84 -13.68
C SER A 108 -55.23 -58.54 -14.95
#